data_AF-A0A521BG56-F1
#
_entry.id   AF-A0A521BG56-F1
#
_cell.length_a   1.000
_cell.length_b   1.000
_cell.length_c   1.000
_cell.angle_alpha   90.00
_cell.angle_beta   90.00
_cell.angle_gamma   90.00
#
_symmetry.space_group_name_H-M   'P 1'
#
loop_
_entity.id
_entity.type
_entity.pdbx_description
1 polymer ?
#
loop_
_entity_poly.entity_id
_entity_poly.type
_entity_poly.pdbx_seq_one_letter_code
_entity_poly.pdbx_strand_id
1 'polypeptide(L)'
;MVTGLLVLAWLFTNIWLVYAAGAIGLLSFIPPIGNRLVWGWYKLAEGLGWLNARILLSVVYYLIVTPVAFLFRLFGNDPLLLKDNKGSLFNFREHAYKKEDLENPW
;
A
#
# COMPACT_ATOMS: atom_id res chain seq x y z
N MET A 1 -11.70 20.60 -9.71
CA MET A 1 -11.76 21.75 -8.77
C MET A 1 -13.20 22.18 -8.53
N VAL A 2 -13.84 22.80 -9.51
CA VAL A 2 -15.20 23.34 -9.38
C VAL A 2 -16.23 22.25 -9.08
N THR A 3 -16.08 21.08 -9.71
CA THR A 3 -16.93 19.91 -9.44
C THR A 3 -16.87 19.43 -7.99
N GLY A 4 -15.69 19.46 -7.36
CA GLY A 4 -15.54 19.07 -5.94
C GLY A 4 -16.20 20.03 -4.97
N LEU A 5 -16.09 21.35 -5.22
CA LEU A 5 -16.78 22.37 -4.42
C LEU A 5 -18.30 22.32 -4.60
N LEU A 6 -18.79 21.99 -5.80
CA LEU A 6 -20.22 21.81 -6.05
C LEU A 6 -20.79 20.58 -5.32
N VAL A 7 -20.04 19.47 -5.29
CA VAL A 7 -20.42 18.27 -4.52
C VAL A 7 -20.47 18.57 -3.01
N LEU A 8 -19.51 19.34 -2.49
CA LEU A 8 -19.53 19.81 -1.10
C LEU A 8 -20.70 20.78 -0.84
N ALA A 9 -20.98 21.70 -1.76
CA ALA A 9 -22.10 22.63 -1.64
C ALA A 9 -23.45 21.88 -1.59
N TRP A 10 -23.57 20.76 -2.32
CA TRP A 10 -24.74 19.90 -2.28
C TRP A 10 -24.87 19.15 -0.95
N LEU A 11 -23.77 18.62 -0.40
CA LEU A 11 -23.74 17.96 0.91
C LEU A 11 -24.09 18.91 2.07
N PHE A 12 -23.63 20.15 2.01
CA PHE A 12 -23.83 21.15 3.08
C PHE A 12 -25.00 22.11 2.84
N THR A 13 -25.73 21.97 1.71
CA THR A 13 -26.86 22.82 1.27
C THR A 13 -26.63 24.32 1.46
N ASN A 14 -25.38 24.78 1.27
CA ASN A 14 -24.98 26.15 1.61
C ASN A 14 -24.68 26.95 0.33
N ILE A 15 -25.52 27.95 0.05
CA ILE A 15 -25.49 28.73 -1.19
C ILE A 15 -24.18 29.51 -1.39
N TRP A 16 -23.50 29.87 -0.29
CA TRP A 16 -22.21 30.56 -0.31
C TRP A 16 -21.10 29.74 -0.98
N LEU A 17 -21.15 28.41 -0.86
CA LEU A 17 -20.18 27.51 -1.49
C LEU A 17 -20.36 27.46 -3.01
N VAL A 18 -21.58 27.67 -3.51
CA VAL A 18 -21.88 27.73 -4.95
C VAL A 18 -21.29 29.00 -5.55
N TYR A 19 -21.44 30.15 -4.88
CA TYR A 19 -20.81 31.41 -5.31
C TYR A 19 -19.28 31.32 -5.26
N ALA A 20 -18.71 30.69 -4.22
CA ALA A 20 -17.27 30.43 -4.14
C ALA A 20 -16.78 29.51 -5.27
N ALA A 21 -17.53 28.45 -5.60
CA ALA A 21 -17.20 27.55 -6.70
C ALA A 21 -17.24 28.27 -8.07
N GLY A 22 -18.23 29.14 -8.28
CA GLY A 22 -18.33 29.98 -9.47
C GLY A 22 -17.16 30.96 -9.59
N ALA A 23 -16.83 31.67 -8.50
CA ALA A 23 -15.70 32.59 -8.46
C ALA A 23 -14.36 31.86 -8.71
N ILE A 24 -14.13 30.72 -8.07
CA ILE A 24 -12.92 29.91 -8.26
C ILE A 24 -12.85 29.36 -9.69
N GLY A 25 -13.98 28.94 -10.26
CA GLY A 25 -14.06 28.52 -11.66
C GLY A 25 -13.67 29.63 -12.64
N LEU A 26 -14.16 30.86 -12.41
CA LEU A 26 -13.79 32.03 -13.20
C LEU A 26 -12.32 32.44 -13.01
N LEU A 27 -11.82 32.43 -11.77
CA LEU A 27 -10.42 32.71 -11.45
C LEU A 27 -9.46 31.68 -12.05
N SER A 28 -9.93 30.44 -12.25
CA SER A 28 -9.13 29.38 -12.86
C SER A 28 -8.87 29.57 -14.36
N PHE A 29 -9.60 30.46 -15.05
CA PHE A 29 -9.31 30.84 -16.44
C PHE A 29 -8.06 31.72 -16.56
N ILE A 30 -7.54 32.27 -15.45
CA ILE A 30 -6.33 33.08 -15.42
C ILE A 30 -5.12 32.13 -15.21
N PRO A 31 -4.25 31.93 -16.23
CA PRO A 31 -3.21 30.89 -16.21
C PRO A 31 -2.28 30.88 -14.97
N PRO A 32 -1.76 32.01 -14.48
CA PRO A 32 -0.84 32.00 -13.32
C PRO A 32 -1.53 31.69 -11.99
N ILE A 33 -2.84 31.88 -11.89
CA ILE A 33 -3.63 31.64 -10.68
C ILE A 33 -4.14 30.20 -10.68
N GLY A 34 -4.70 29.76 -11.83
CA GLY A 34 -5.14 28.39 -12.03
C GLY A 34 -4.04 27.36 -11.74
N ASN A 35 -2.81 27.59 -12.23
CA ASN A 35 -1.70 26.67 -12.00
C ASN A 35 -1.31 26.54 -10.52
N ARG A 36 -1.33 27.63 -9.74
CA ARG A 36 -1.03 27.57 -8.30
C ARG A 36 -2.11 26.81 -7.52
N LEU A 37 -3.37 27.02 -7.89
CA LEU A 37 -4.49 26.33 -7.26
C LEU A 37 -4.47 24.83 -7.57
N VAL A 38 -4.19 24.49 -8.84
CA VAL A 38 -4.00 23.11 -9.30
C VAL A 38 -2.85 22.44 -8.56
N TRP A 39 -1.72 23.13 -8.40
CA TRP A 39 -0.58 22.63 -7.64
C TRP A 39 -0.95 22.34 -6.17
N GLY A 40 -1.65 23.24 -5.50
CA GLY A 40 -2.09 23.05 -4.11
C GLY A 40 -3.02 21.84 -3.95
N TRP A 41 -3.96 21.67 -4.87
CA TRP A 41 -4.85 20.52 -4.86
C TRP A 41 -4.12 19.20 -5.14
N TYR A 42 -3.17 19.20 -6.09
CA TYR A 42 -2.35 18.02 -6.34
C TYR A 42 -1.50 17.66 -5.12
N LYS A 43 -0.98 18.64 -4.38
CA LYS A 43 -0.27 18.39 -3.12
C LYS A 43 -1.16 17.72 -2.06
N LEU A 44 -2.42 18.14 -1.96
CA LEU A 44 -3.40 17.48 -1.09
C LEU A 44 -3.70 16.04 -1.56
N ALA A 45 -3.90 15.85 -2.86
CA ALA A 45 -4.14 14.53 -3.45
C ALA A 45 -2.93 13.59 -3.25
N GLU A 46 -1.71 14.10 -3.36
CA GLU A 46 -0.46 13.37 -3.12
C GLU A 46 -0.37 12.90 -1.66
N GLY A 47 -0.67 13.79 -0.71
CA GLY A 47 -0.70 13.44 0.72
C GLY A 47 -1.76 12.38 1.05
N LEU A 48 -2.97 12.52 0.49
CA LEU A 48 -4.02 11.51 0.63
C LEU A 48 -3.65 10.18 -0.03
N GLY A 49 -3.02 10.21 -1.20
CA GLY A 49 -2.53 9.02 -1.88
C GLY A 49 -1.49 8.27 -1.07
N TRP A 50 -0.54 8.99 -0.47
CA TRP A 50 0.47 8.42 0.43
C TRP A 50 -0.16 7.77 1.67
N LEU A 51 -1.16 8.41 2.26
CA LEU A 51 -1.88 7.85 3.41
C LEU A 51 -2.67 6.60 3.00
N ASN A 52 -3.38 6.65 1.86
CA ASN A 52 -4.15 5.53 1.34
C ASN A 52 -3.27 4.30 1.07
N ALA A 53 -2.10 4.49 0.46
CA ALA A 53 -1.16 3.39 0.20
C ALA A 53 -0.73 2.70 1.51
N ARG A 54 -0.48 3.48 2.57
CA ARG A 54 -0.11 2.95 3.89
C ARG A 54 -1.27 2.22 4.55
N ILE A 55 -2.46 2.83 4.57
CA ILE A 55 -3.65 2.22 5.16
C ILE A 55 -3.98 0.91 4.46
N LEU A 56 -4.02 0.91 3.12
CA LEU A 56 -4.32 -0.29 2.34
C LEU A 56 -3.31 -1.41 2.63
N LEU A 57 -2.02 -1.09 2.63
CA LEU A 57 -0.97 -2.06 2.93
C LEU A 57 -1.10 -2.61 4.36
N SER A 58 -1.32 -1.74 5.35
CA SER A 58 -1.52 -2.14 6.74
C SER A 58 -2.75 -3.04 6.89
N VAL A 59 -3.88 -2.69 6.27
CA VAL A 59 -5.11 -3.48 6.32
C VAL A 59 -4.88 -4.87 5.70
N VAL A 60 -4.27 -4.93 4.51
CA VAL A 60 -3.96 -6.22 3.85
C VAL A 60 -3.01 -7.06 4.70
N TYR A 61 -1.97 -6.45 5.26
CA TYR A 61 -1.02 -7.15 6.11
C TYR A 61 -1.69 -7.73 7.37
N TYR A 62 -2.55 -6.95 8.04
CA TYR A 62 -3.20 -7.41 9.26
C TYR A 62 -4.36 -8.38 9.01
N LEU A 63 -5.14 -8.20 7.95
CA LEU A 63 -6.30 -9.05 7.66
C LEU A 63 -5.96 -10.33 6.89
N ILE A 64 -4.89 -10.34 6.10
CA ILE A 64 -4.54 -11.49 5.26
C ILE A 64 -3.22 -12.10 5.70
N VAL A 65 -2.12 -11.34 5.66
CA VAL A 65 -0.77 -11.91 5.87
C VAL A 65 -0.59 -12.39 7.32
N THR A 66 -1.03 -11.59 8.29
CA THR A 66 -0.90 -11.89 9.72
C THR A 66 -1.64 -13.17 10.13
N PRO A 67 -2.94 -13.36 9.81
CA PRO A 67 -3.62 -14.60 10.16
C PRO A 67 -3.05 -15.81 9.39
N VAL A 68 -2.63 -15.64 8.13
CA VAL A 68 -1.96 -16.72 7.39
C VAL A 68 -0.66 -17.13 8.08
N ALA A 69 0.17 -16.17 8.49
CA ALA A 69 1.41 -16.46 9.22
C ALA A 69 1.14 -17.09 10.59
N PHE A 70 0.07 -16.67 11.28
CA PHE A 70 -0.33 -17.26 12.56
C PHE A 70 -0.80 -18.71 12.38
N LEU A 71 -1.63 -18.99 11.37
CA LEU A 71 -2.04 -20.35 11.01
C LEU A 71 -0.82 -21.21 10.66
N PHE A 72 0.11 -20.70 9.85
CA PHE A 72 1.33 -21.42 9.50
C PHE A 72 2.18 -21.78 10.73
N ARG A 73 2.27 -20.88 11.71
CA ARG A 73 2.93 -21.14 13.00
C ARG A 73 2.17 -22.17 13.83
N LEU A 74 0.84 -22.16 13.82
CA LEU A 74 0.01 -23.11 14.56
C LEU A 74 0.09 -24.53 13.97
N PHE A 75 0.09 -24.65 12.65
CA PHE A 75 0.21 -25.92 11.94
C PHE A 75 1.65 -26.49 11.93
N GLY A 76 2.59 -25.83 12.61
CA GLY A 76 3.88 -26.43 12.94
C GLY A 76 4.85 -26.59 11.78
N ASN A 77 4.65 -25.88 10.67
CA ASN A 77 5.62 -25.86 9.60
C ASN A 77 6.85 -25.06 10.05
N ASP A 78 7.91 -25.78 10.42
CA ASP A 78 9.25 -25.23 10.70
C ASP A 78 10.20 -25.61 9.55
N PRO A 79 10.06 -24.99 8.36
CA PRO A 79 10.91 -25.32 7.20
C PRO A 79 12.38 -24.97 7.44
N LEU A 80 12.66 -24.11 8.42
CA LEU A 80 14.01 -23.66 8.77
C LEU A 80 14.61 -24.42 9.95
N LEU A 81 13.92 -25.45 10.48
CA LEU A 81 14.36 -26.24 11.63
C LEU A 81 14.81 -25.36 12.81
N LEU A 82 14.18 -24.20 13.01
CA LEU A 82 14.59 -23.20 14.00
C LEU A 82 14.39 -23.70 15.44
N LYS A 83 13.54 -24.71 15.63
CA LYS A 83 13.36 -25.40 16.91
C LYS A 83 14.32 -26.57 17.13
N ASP A 84 15.18 -26.92 16.15
CA ASP A 84 16.15 -28.00 16.32
C ASP A 84 17.33 -27.52 17.17
N ASN A 85 17.44 -28.05 18.40
CA ASN A 85 18.50 -27.73 19.37
C ASN A 85 19.80 -28.49 19.11
N LYS A 86 19.96 -29.10 17.93
CA LYS A 86 21.22 -29.70 17.51
C LYS A 86 22.22 -28.57 17.28
N GLY A 87 23.38 -28.65 17.94
CA GLY A 87 24.46 -27.66 17.77
C GLY A 87 25.03 -27.54 16.34
N SER A 88 24.50 -28.32 15.39
CA SER A 88 24.82 -28.25 13.98
C SER A 88 23.59 -28.57 13.14
N LEU A 89 23.34 -27.76 12.11
CA LEU A 89 22.34 -28.00 11.06
C LEU A 89 22.85 -28.99 9.99
N PHE A 90 24.07 -29.49 10.15
CA PHE A 90 24.72 -30.39 9.20
C PHE A 90 24.08 -31.77 9.26
N ASN A 91 23.40 -32.17 8.19
CA ASN A 91 22.88 -33.52 8.03
C ASN A 91 23.87 -34.33 7.18
N PHE A 92 24.38 -35.43 7.74
CA PHE A 92 25.20 -36.37 6.98
C PHE A 92 24.33 -37.03 5.90
N ARG A 93 24.64 -36.75 4.63
CA ARG A 93 24.00 -37.35 3.46
C ARG A 93 24.82 -38.55 3.00
N GLU A 94 24.43 -39.76 3.41
CA GLU A 94 25.02 -40.99 2.88
C GLU A 94 24.30 -41.40 1.57
N HIS A 95 24.65 -40.77 0.46
CA HIS A 95 24.29 -41.25 -0.87
C HIS A 95 25.54 -41.34 -1.77
N ALA A 96 25.53 -42.32 -2.67
CA ALA A 96 26.54 -42.40 -3.72
C ALA A 96 26.28 -41.28 -4.74
N TYR A 97 27.19 -40.30 -4.81
CA TYR A 97 27.11 -39.17 -5.73
C TYR A 97 27.04 -39.67 -7.18
N LYS A 98 26.05 -39.19 -7.92
CA LYS A 98 25.90 -39.46 -9.35
C LYS A 98 26.23 -38.22 -10.17
N LYS A 99 26.43 -38.41 -11.47
CA LYS A 99 26.72 -37.31 -12.40
C LYS A 99 25.61 -36.25 -12.39
N GLU A 100 24.36 -36.69 -12.21
CA GLU A 100 23.20 -35.81 -12.10
C GLU A 100 23.27 -34.84 -10.91
N ASP A 101 23.91 -35.24 -9.79
CA ASP A 101 24.08 -34.40 -8.59
C ASP A 101 25.10 -33.26 -8.82
N LEU A 102 26.00 -33.42 -9.80
CA LEU A 102 26.96 -32.38 -10.18
C LEU A 102 26.33 -31.32 -11.09
N GLU A 103 25.26 -31.68 -11.81
CA GLU A 103 24.54 -30.76 -12.70
C GLU A 103 23.57 -29.85 -11.92
N ASN A 104 23.00 -30.34 -10.81
CA ASN A 104 22.18 -29.54 -9.89
C ASN A 104 22.58 -29.79 -8.42
N PRO A 105 23.61 -29.09 -7.92
CA PRO A 105 24.19 -29.32 -6.60
C PRO A 105 23.35 -28.79 -5.40
N TRP A 106 22.15 -28.23 -5.65
CA TRP A 106 21.28 -27.64 -4.64
C TRP A 106 20.10 -28.54 -4.26
#